data_AF-A0A4V1G026-F1
#
_entry.id   AF-A0A4V1G026-F1
#
_cell.length_a   1.000
_cell.length_b   1.000
_cell.length_c   1.000
_cell.angle_alpha   90.00
_cell.angle_beta   90.00
_cell.angle_gamma   90.00
#
_symmetry.space_group_name_H-M   'P 1'
#
loop_
_entity.id
_entity.type
_entity.pdbx_description
1 polymer ?
#
loop_
_entity_poly.entity_id
_entity_poly.type
_entity_poly.pdbx_seq_one_letter_code
_entity_poly.pdbx_strand_id
1 'polypeptide(L)'
;MDIEDVLDKLENAESIDEQIDVYDDFIDTIDAIDRLKVLRPILEEIADELIEGEISETEADVYQTVLADIDASPMNKTQMGATVSEFEKEARKNTAGNQVKMQLDDWLVKNIEKVVVARSTDSNVETTYIWEVKGSDNILETEEHHYSFSTLKKEIYKQFGVSTLEPELTDNDEWGNWIEGFISEREVEEEYTGTRTQVIEEIQRRVSESEAYTDFEMAFQRGRVYYDEEDDVYEIPSKLITSVCEDYGINNKALQTELKKKGWVGDGGVSENKTVNGINVRYWRLPSDFANANHVDPDETEFDTSRYEAGEEDEQ
;
A
#
# COMPACT_ATOMS: atom_id res chain seq x y z
N MET A 1 5.43 -1.32 47.82
CA MET A 1 4.31 -0.84 46.98
C MET A 1 3.18 -1.82 47.15
N ASP A 2 1.91 -1.44 47.03
CA ASP A 2 0.88 -2.48 46.97
C ASP A 2 1.02 -3.23 45.64
N ILE A 3 0.72 -4.53 45.62
CA ILE A 3 0.72 -5.33 44.39
C ILE A 3 -0.31 -4.79 43.39
N GLU A 4 -1.44 -4.29 43.90
CA GLU A 4 -2.52 -3.70 43.10
C GLU A 4 -2.01 -2.48 42.31
N ASP A 5 -1.21 -1.62 42.95
CA ASP A 5 -0.62 -0.44 42.29
C ASP A 5 0.31 -0.82 41.11
N VAL A 6 0.98 -1.98 41.19
CA VAL A 6 1.91 -2.44 40.15
C VAL A 6 1.14 -3.09 39.00
N LEU A 7 0.12 -3.89 39.32
CA LEU A 7 -0.76 -4.49 38.30
C LEU A 7 -1.51 -3.41 37.51
N ASP A 8 -2.02 -2.38 38.19
CA ASP A 8 -2.66 -1.23 37.53
C ASP A 8 -1.68 -0.53 36.58
N LYS A 9 -0.41 -0.39 36.94
CA LYS A 9 0.60 0.20 36.05
C LYS A 9 0.91 -0.67 34.85
N LEU A 10 0.98 -1.99 35.03
CA LEU A 10 1.17 -2.92 33.92
C LEU A 10 0.00 -2.88 32.94
N GLU A 11 -1.24 -2.83 33.45
CA GLU A 11 -2.43 -2.74 32.60
C GLU A 11 -2.49 -1.43 31.79
N ASN A 12 -1.88 -0.36 32.29
CA ASN A 12 -1.83 0.94 31.62
C ASN A 12 -0.60 1.15 30.74
N ALA A 13 0.33 0.19 30.66
CA ALA A 13 1.51 0.27 29.81
C ALA A 13 1.11 0.10 28.33
N GLU A 14 1.71 0.88 27.44
CA GLU A 14 1.38 0.90 26.00
C GLU A 14 2.11 -0.18 25.19
N SER A 15 3.10 -0.87 25.79
CA SER A 15 3.88 -1.91 25.12
C SER A 15 4.50 -2.91 26.10
N ILE A 16 4.95 -4.07 25.58
CA ILE A 16 5.73 -5.06 26.35
C ILE A 16 7.00 -4.43 26.94
N ASP A 17 7.70 -3.57 26.20
CA ASP A 17 8.89 -2.87 26.72
C ASP A 17 8.55 -2.03 27.96
N GLU A 18 7.45 -1.26 27.92
CA GLU A 18 7.01 -0.46 29.07
C GLU A 18 6.56 -1.35 30.24
N GLN A 19 5.92 -2.49 29.96
CA GLN A 19 5.60 -3.48 31.00
C GLN A 19 6.86 -4.06 31.66
N ILE A 20 7.90 -4.36 30.89
CA ILE A 20 9.19 -4.83 31.41
C ILE A 20 9.84 -3.76 32.29
N ASP A 21 9.83 -2.49 31.86
CA ASP A 21 10.36 -1.37 32.64
C ASP A 21 9.60 -1.21 33.98
N VAL A 22 8.27 -1.25 33.95
CA VAL A 22 7.43 -1.23 35.16
C VAL A 22 7.77 -2.40 36.08
N TYR A 23 7.97 -3.59 35.52
CA TYR A 23 8.35 -4.77 36.30
C TYR A 23 9.72 -4.59 36.95
N ASP A 24 10.76 -4.20 36.22
CA ASP A 24 12.12 -3.99 36.74
C ASP A 24 12.15 -2.92 37.84
N ASP A 25 11.44 -1.80 37.65
CA ASP A 25 11.39 -0.70 38.61
C ASP A 25 10.79 -1.10 39.98
N PHE A 26 9.86 -2.06 39.99
CA PHE A 26 9.08 -2.38 41.19
C PHE A 26 9.33 -3.76 41.78
N ILE A 27 9.99 -4.69 41.07
CA ILE A 27 10.15 -6.10 41.47
C ILE A 27 10.78 -6.29 42.85
N ASP A 28 11.74 -5.44 43.21
CA ASP A 28 12.42 -5.49 44.50
C ASP A 28 11.55 -5.01 45.67
N THR A 29 10.49 -4.28 45.37
CA THR A 29 9.53 -3.78 46.38
C THR A 29 8.38 -4.73 46.65
N ILE A 30 8.28 -5.82 45.86
CA ILE A 30 7.21 -6.81 45.90
C ILE A 30 7.71 -8.07 46.60
N ASP A 31 6.86 -8.63 47.47
CA ASP A 31 7.14 -9.88 48.16
C ASP A 31 7.37 -11.02 47.16
N ALA A 32 8.34 -11.89 47.44
CA ALA A 32 8.74 -12.97 46.53
C ALA A 32 7.58 -13.88 46.08
N ILE A 33 6.54 -14.03 46.92
CA ILE A 33 5.33 -14.81 46.62
C ILE A 33 4.49 -14.13 45.51
N ASP A 34 4.50 -12.81 45.46
CA ASP A 34 3.66 -12.00 44.59
C ASP A 34 4.33 -11.64 43.25
N ARG A 35 5.66 -11.76 43.16
CA ARG A 35 6.41 -11.53 41.91
C ARG A 35 5.89 -12.34 40.72
N LEU A 36 5.50 -13.59 40.95
CA LEU A 36 4.90 -14.44 39.91
C LEU A 36 3.57 -13.92 39.40
N LYS A 37 2.77 -13.26 40.25
CA LYS A 37 1.49 -12.69 39.84
C LYS A 37 1.68 -11.48 38.94
N VAL A 38 2.77 -10.74 39.12
CA VAL A 38 3.11 -9.54 38.34
C VAL A 38 3.81 -9.92 37.04
N LEU A 39 4.66 -10.95 37.04
CA LEU A 39 5.31 -11.45 35.84
C LEU A 39 4.33 -12.09 34.85
N ARG A 40 3.28 -12.74 35.37
CA ARG A 40 2.34 -13.53 34.56
C ARG A 40 1.64 -12.72 33.45
N PRO A 41 1.03 -11.54 33.72
CA PRO A 41 0.42 -10.70 32.68
C PRO A 41 1.36 -10.39 31.52
N ILE A 42 2.63 -10.11 31.79
CA ILE A 42 3.64 -9.80 30.76
C ILE A 42 3.90 -11.03 29.87
N LEU A 43 3.96 -12.23 30.46
CA LEU A 43 4.11 -13.48 29.70
C LEU A 43 2.85 -13.85 28.92
N GLU A 44 1.66 -13.47 29.41
CA GLU A 44 0.40 -13.62 28.67
C GLU A 44 0.38 -12.67 27.46
N GLU A 45 0.76 -11.40 27.63
CA GLU A 45 0.87 -10.41 26.54
C GLU A 45 1.84 -10.86 25.44
N ILE A 46 3.04 -11.32 25.81
CA ILE A 46 4.01 -11.88 24.85
C ILE A 46 3.40 -13.04 24.05
N ALA A 47 2.60 -13.90 24.70
CA ALA A 47 1.97 -15.03 24.03
C ALA A 47 0.87 -14.59 23.06
N ASP A 48 0.12 -13.55 23.42
CA ASP A 48 -0.95 -12.99 22.59
C ASP A 48 -0.37 -12.26 21.36
N GLU A 49 0.63 -11.38 21.53
CA GLU A 49 1.31 -10.71 20.41
C GLU A 49 2.00 -11.73 19.47
N LEU A 50 2.53 -12.85 19.99
CA LEU A 50 3.05 -13.96 19.18
C LEU A 50 1.96 -14.65 18.35
N ILE A 51 0.76 -14.82 18.91
CA ILE A 51 -0.38 -15.42 18.20
C ILE A 51 -0.88 -14.51 17.09
N GLU A 52 -0.93 -13.21 17.37
CA GLU A 52 -1.37 -12.17 16.43
C GLU A 52 -0.30 -11.89 15.35
N GLY A 53 0.94 -12.31 15.61
CA GLY A 53 2.07 -12.14 14.73
C GLY A 53 2.62 -10.72 14.73
N GLU A 54 2.36 -9.97 15.80
CA GLU A 54 2.90 -8.63 16.02
C GLU A 54 4.38 -8.69 16.40
N ILE A 55 4.79 -9.78 17.08
CA ILE A 55 6.18 -10.10 17.37
C ILE A 55 6.58 -11.47 16.84
N SER A 56 7.86 -11.61 16.51
CA SER A 56 8.47 -12.88 16.11
C SER A 56 8.87 -13.75 17.30
N GLU A 57 9.07 -15.05 17.08
CA GLU A 57 9.66 -15.96 18.08
C GLU A 57 11.03 -15.47 18.59
N THR A 58 11.79 -14.75 17.76
CA THR A 58 13.09 -14.19 18.14
C THR A 58 12.94 -12.99 19.07
N GLU A 59 11.97 -12.11 18.81
CA GLU A 59 11.67 -10.98 19.70
C GLU A 59 11.13 -11.45 21.05
N ALA A 60 10.23 -12.44 21.06
CA ALA A 60 9.77 -13.06 22.29
C ALA A 60 10.92 -13.69 23.10
N ASP A 61 11.88 -14.35 22.43
CA ASP A 61 13.08 -14.90 23.08
C ASP A 61 13.97 -13.80 23.69
N VAL A 62 14.04 -12.62 23.07
CA VAL A 62 14.72 -11.44 23.62
C VAL A 62 14.00 -10.94 24.87
N TYR A 63 12.68 -10.75 24.83
CA TYR A 63 11.90 -10.32 26.01
C TYR A 63 12.05 -11.29 27.19
N GLN A 64 11.97 -12.59 26.93
CA GLN A 64 12.18 -13.63 27.95
C GLN A 64 13.61 -13.62 28.51
N THR A 65 14.61 -13.22 27.71
CA THR A 65 15.98 -13.07 28.18
C THR A 65 16.11 -11.87 29.10
N VAL A 66 15.56 -10.71 28.71
CA VAL A 66 15.57 -9.48 29.52
C VAL A 66 14.88 -9.72 30.86
N LEU A 67 13.67 -10.28 30.86
CA LEU A 67 12.92 -10.60 32.08
C LEU A 67 13.65 -11.60 33.00
N ALA A 68 14.41 -12.53 32.43
CA ALA A 68 15.18 -13.52 33.19
C ALA A 68 16.47 -12.94 33.79
N ASP A 69 17.03 -11.89 33.19
CA ASP A 69 18.26 -11.22 33.65
C ASP A 69 17.98 -10.22 34.79
N ILE A 70 16.72 -9.89 35.07
CA ILE A 70 16.32 -9.10 36.25
C ILE A 70 16.63 -9.90 37.52
N ASP A 71 17.51 -9.37 38.38
CA ASP A 71 18.09 -10.04 39.57
C ASP A 71 17.03 -10.68 40.49
N ALA A 72 15.83 -10.11 40.52
CA ALA A 72 14.72 -10.49 41.38
C ALA A 72 13.69 -11.43 40.72
N SER A 73 13.94 -11.84 39.48
CA SER A 73 13.00 -12.63 38.68
C SER A 73 12.74 -14.02 39.28
N PRO A 74 11.47 -14.45 39.41
CA PRO A 74 11.12 -15.74 39.99
C PRO A 74 11.27 -16.92 39.00
N MET A 75 11.52 -16.63 37.73
CA MET A 75 11.62 -17.62 36.65
C MET A 75 12.90 -17.41 35.85
N ASN A 76 13.53 -18.52 35.43
CA ASN A 76 14.56 -18.44 34.39
C ASN A 76 13.92 -18.41 32.99
N LYS A 77 14.72 -18.03 31.99
CA LYS A 77 14.30 -17.97 30.58
C LYS A 77 13.59 -19.25 30.10
N THR A 78 14.11 -20.43 30.45
CA THR A 78 13.50 -21.71 30.02
C THR A 78 12.11 -21.92 30.62
N GLN A 79 11.89 -21.51 31.87
CA GLN A 79 10.58 -21.55 32.52
C GLN A 79 9.61 -20.56 31.86
N MET A 80 10.07 -19.34 31.58
CA MET A 80 9.26 -18.32 30.88
C MET A 80 8.84 -18.80 29.50
N GLY A 81 9.76 -19.33 28.69
CA GLY A 81 9.42 -19.86 27.36
C GLY A 81 8.43 -21.02 27.42
N ALA A 82 8.52 -21.89 28.44
CA ALA A 82 7.53 -22.95 28.65
C ALA A 82 6.15 -22.40 29.02
N THR A 83 6.09 -21.35 29.84
CA THR A 83 4.86 -20.66 30.24
C THR A 83 4.21 -19.92 29.08
N VAL A 84 4.97 -19.15 28.29
CA VAL A 84 4.48 -18.51 27.05
C VAL A 84 3.91 -19.56 26.09
N SER A 85 4.63 -20.67 25.87
CA SER A 85 4.14 -21.80 25.07
C SER A 85 2.87 -22.47 25.63
N GLU A 86 2.63 -22.39 26.94
CA GLU A 86 1.42 -22.90 27.58
C GLU A 86 0.25 -21.95 27.36
N PHE A 87 0.46 -20.63 27.55
CA PHE A 87 -0.52 -19.60 27.23
C PHE A 87 -0.91 -19.61 25.77
N GLU A 88 0.04 -19.72 24.84
CA GLU A 88 -0.26 -19.89 23.42
C GLU A 88 -1.21 -21.08 23.17
N LYS A 89 -0.94 -22.21 23.82
CA LYS A 89 -1.78 -23.42 23.67
C LYS A 89 -3.15 -23.23 24.29
N GLU A 90 -3.26 -22.51 25.40
CA GLU A 90 -4.52 -22.25 26.08
C GLU A 90 -5.37 -21.24 25.31
N ALA A 91 -4.78 -20.12 24.87
CA ALA A 91 -5.39 -19.15 23.97
C ALA A 91 -5.87 -19.82 22.69
N ARG A 92 -5.02 -20.61 22.02
CA ARG A 92 -5.42 -21.39 20.83
C ARG A 92 -6.53 -22.39 21.12
N LYS A 93 -6.61 -22.99 22.32
CA LYS A 93 -7.72 -23.88 22.72
C LYS A 93 -9.02 -23.13 22.99
N ASN A 94 -8.94 -21.94 23.58
CA ASN A 94 -10.10 -21.09 23.86
C ASN A 94 -10.67 -20.49 22.56
N THR A 95 -9.79 -20.08 21.63
CA THR A 95 -10.16 -19.68 20.26
C THR A 95 -10.64 -20.88 19.43
N ALA A 96 -10.11 -22.09 19.69
CA ALA A 96 -10.62 -23.33 19.09
C ALA A 96 -12.05 -23.71 19.51
N GLY A 97 -12.73 -22.92 20.37
CA GLY A 97 -14.19 -22.95 20.47
C GLY A 97 -14.89 -22.74 19.10
N ASN A 98 -14.21 -22.10 18.15
CA ASN A 98 -14.61 -21.96 16.74
C ASN A 98 -13.71 -22.76 15.78
N GLN A 99 -13.10 -23.88 16.21
CA GLN A 99 -12.47 -24.81 15.27
C GLN A 99 -13.52 -25.36 14.31
N VAL A 100 -13.56 -24.80 13.09
CA VAL A 100 -14.21 -25.47 11.99
C VAL A 100 -13.32 -26.67 11.66
N LYS A 101 -13.74 -27.88 12.05
CA LYS A 101 -13.11 -29.14 11.62
C LYS A 101 -13.35 -29.37 10.12
N MET A 102 -12.83 -28.49 9.29
CA MET A 102 -13.01 -28.46 7.85
C MET A 102 -11.62 -28.29 7.23
N GLN A 103 -11.40 -29.02 6.15
CA GLN A 103 -10.18 -28.88 5.36
C GLN A 103 -10.17 -27.50 4.70
N LEU A 104 -8.96 -26.98 4.40
CA LEU A 104 -8.81 -25.63 3.87
C LEU A 104 -9.58 -25.42 2.56
N ASP A 105 -9.46 -26.36 1.64
CA ASP A 105 -10.20 -26.42 0.36
C ASP A 105 -11.71 -26.41 0.57
N ASP A 106 -12.25 -27.24 1.45
CA ASP A 106 -13.67 -27.23 1.81
C ASP A 106 -14.10 -25.87 2.39
N TRP A 107 -13.25 -25.28 3.22
CA TRP A 107 -13.52 -23.98 3.82
C TRP A 107 -13.58 -22.89 2.75
N LEU A 108 -12.64 -22.88 1.80
CA LEU A 108 -12.63 -21.93 0.69
C LEU A 108 -13.89 -22.08 -0.16
N VAL A 109 -14.25 -23.31 -0.56
CA VAL A 109 -15.46 -23.58 -1.36
C VAL A 109 -16.74 -23.12 -0.66
N LYS A 110 -16.82 -23.35 0.65
CA LYS A 110 -18.00 -23.00 1.42
C LYS A 110 -18.10 -21.50 1.66
N ASN A 111 -16.99 -20.85 2.02
CA ASN A 111 -17.02 -19.51 2.59
C ASN A 111 -16.61 -18.41 1.61
N ILE A 112 -15.86 -18.68 0.54
CA ILE A 112 -15.54 -17.64 -0.45
C ILE A 112 -16.73 -17.45 -1.40
N GLU A 113 -17.17 -16.20 -1.55
CA GLU A 113 -18.23 -15.79 -2.48
C GLU A 113 -17.67 -15.52 -3.87
N LYS A 114 -16.69 -14.62 -3.95
CA LYS A 114 -15.96 -14.26 -5.16
C LYS A 114 -14.53 -13.87 -4.82
N VAL A 115 -13.68 -13.85 -5.84
CA VAL A 115 -12.30 -13.36 -5.75
C VAL A 115 -12.16 -12.19 -6.70
N VAL A 116 -11.91 -11.00 -6.18
CA VAL A 116 -11.60 -9.84 -7.01
C VAL A 116 -10.13 -9.89 -7.37
N VAL A 117 -9.83 -10.00 -8.66
CA VAL A 117 -8.45 -10.02 -9.16
C VAL A 117 -8.12 -8.59 -9.56
N ALA A 118 -7.46 -7.87 -8.65
CA ALA A 118 -7.05 -6.49 -8.87
C ALA A 118 -5.76 -6.48 -9.69
N ARG A 119 -5.93 -6.32 -11.01
CA ARG A 119 -4.80 -6.13 -11.93
C ARG A 119 -4.57 -4.64 -12.11
N SER A 120 -3.40 -4.18 -11.68
CA SER A 120 -2.97 -2.81 -11.95
C SER A 120 -2.57 -2.69 -13.42
N THR A 121 -3.02 -1.62 -14.07
CA THR A 121 -2.52 -1.22 -15.40
C THR A 121 -1.08 -0.72 -15.37
N ASP A 122 -0.55 -0.44 -14.18
CA ASP A 122 0.83 0.00 -14.02
C ASP A 122 1.78 -1.20 -14.07
N SER A 123 2.79 -1.03 -14.90
CA SER A 123 3.82 -2.02 -15.06
C SER A 123 4.68 -2.17 -13.79
N ASN A 124 4.83 -3.41 -13.30
CA ASN A 124 5.51 -3.82 -12.06
C ASN A 124 4.71 -3.72 -10.76
N VAL A 125 3.38 -3.65 -10.81
CA VAL A 125 2.56 -3.88 -9.61
C VAL A 125 2.11 -5.34 -9.62
N GLU A 126 2.30 -6.02 -8.50
CA GLU A 126 1.90 -7.42 -8.33
C GLU A 126 0.36 -7.52 -8.34
N THR A 127 -0.16 -8.62 -8.89
CA THR A 127 -1.61 -8.87 -8.89
C THR A 127 -2.06 -9.15 -7.47
N THR A 128 -2.99 -8.34 -6.96
CA THR A 128 -3.60 -8.57 -5.65
C THR A 128 -4.92 -9.33 -5.83
N TYR A 129 -5.12 -10.36 -5.02
CA TYR A 129 -6.33 -11.15 -4.96
C TYR A 129 -7.07 -10.81 -3.68
N ILE A 130 -8.27 -10.26 -3.81
CA ILE A 130 -9.14 -9.90 -2.70
C ILE A 130 -10.25 -10.94 -2.63
N TRP A 131 -10.23 -11.76 -1.58
CA TRP A 131 -11.18 -12.85 -1.39
C TRP A 131 -12.33 -12.36 -0.50
N GLU A 132 -13.53 -12.29 -1.07
CA GLU A 132 -14.73 -11.90 -0.32
C GLU A 132 -15.36 -13.13 0.34
N VAL A 133 -15.47 -13.06 1.67
CA VAL A 133 -16.01 -14.16 2.49
C VAL A 133 -17.51 -13.94 2.74
N LYS A 134 -18.32 -14.95 2.43
CA LYS A 134 -19.77 -14.94 2.59
C LYS A 134 -20.18 -14.56 4.01
N GLY A 135 -20.94 -13.47 4.12
CA GLY A 135 -21.51 -13.02 5.39
C GLY A 135 -20.50 -12.44 6.37
N SER A 136 -19.33 -12.01 5.88
CA SER A 136 -18.29 -11.31 6.62
C SER A 136 -18.01 -9.96 5.96
N ASP A 137 -17.80 -8.92 6.76
CA ASP A 137 -17.30 -7.62 6.28
C ASP A 137 -15.77 -7.62 6.14
N ASN A 138 -15.08 -8.61 6.73
CA ASN A 138 -13.64 -8.79 6.55
C ASN A 138 -13.33 -9.41 5.18
N ILE A 139 -12.29 -8.89 4.54
CA ILE A 139 -11.70 -9.40 3.31
C ILE A 139 -10.37 -10.08 3.62
N LEU A 140 -10.00 -11.05 2.79
CA LEU A 140 -8.65 -11.61 2.78
C LEU A 140 -7.94 -11.05 1.57
N GLU A 141 -6.76 -10.48 1.75
CA GLU A 141 -5.92 -9.99 0.66
C GLU A 141 -4.69 -10.87 0.53
N THR A 142 -4.40 -11.32 -0.69
CA THR A 142 -3.20 -12.10 -0.97
C THR A 142 -2.57 -11.65 -2.28
N GLU A 143 -1.25 -11.62 -2.32
CA GLU A 143 -0.49 -11.54 -3.57
C GLU A 143 -0.22 -12.97 -4.06
N GLU A 144 1.03 -13.41 -4.23
CA GLU A 144 1.37 -14.78 -4.64
C GLU A 144 1.26 -15.83 -3.51
N HIS A 145 0.97 -15.41 -2.27
CA HIS A 145 1.03 -16.31 -1.11
C HIS A 145 -0.08 -17.37 -1.04
N HIS A 146 -1.18 -17.21 -1.80
CA HIS A 146 -2.27 -18.20 -1.84
C HIS A 146 -1.84 -19.53 -2.51
N TYR A 147 -0.76 -19.53 -3.29
CA TYR A 147 -0.15 -20.75 -3.84
C TYR A 147 0.50 -21.64 -2.78
N SER A 148 0.75 -21.11 -1.58
CA SER A 148 1.18 -21.90 -0.43
C SER A 148 0.00 -22.10 0.52
N PHE A 149 -0.57 -23.30 0.59
CA PHE A 149 -1.65 -23.60 1.53
C PHE A 149 -1.25 -23.26 2.98
N SER A 150 0.02 -23.46 3.34
CA SER A 150 0.51 -23.14 4.69
C SER A 150 0.47 -21.64 5.00
N THR A 151 0.73 -20.80 3.99
CA THR A 151 0.69 -19.34 4.13
C THR A 151 -0.75 -18.86 4.12
N LEU A 152 -1.57 -19.36 3.19
CA LEU A 152 -3.00 -19.04 3.13
C LEU A 152 -3.73 -19.41 4.43
N LYS A 153 -3.40 -20.54 5.06
CA LYS A 153 -3.95 -20.93 6.37
C LYS A 153 -3.61 -19.93 7.46
N LYS A 154 -2.37 -19.42 7.48
CA LYS A 154 -1.94 -18.40 8.44
C LYS A 154 -2.70 -17.10 8.23
N GLU A 155 -2.86 -16.66 6.99
CA GLU A 155 -3.63 -15.45 6.68
C GLU A 155 -5.12 -15.59 7.05
N ILE A 156 -5.74 -16.75 6.77
CA ILE A 156 -7.12 -17.03 7.20
C ILE A 156 -7.24 -17.01 8.72
N TYR A 157 -6.28 -17.60 9.44
CA TYR A 157 -6.28 -17.59 10.89
C TYR A 157 -6.11 -16.16 11.42
N LYS A 158 -5.17 -15.39 10.87
CA LYS A 158 -4.91 -14.01 11.26
C LYS A 158 -6.13 -13.11 11.05
N GLN A 159 -6.79 -13.22 9.90
CA GLN A 159 -7.89 -12.32 9.52
C GLN A 159 -9.25 -12.72 10.12
N PHE A 160 -9.47 -14.01 10.38
CA PHE A 160 -10.79 -14.51 10.79
C PHE A 160 -10.79 -15.32 12.09
N GLY A 161 -9.63 -15.57 12.70
CA GLY A 161 -9.50 -16.47 13.85
C GLY A 161 -9.86 -17.92 13.53
N VAL A 162 -9.93 -18.28 12.24
CA VAL A 162 -10.37 -19.61 11.79
C VAL A 162 -9.17 -20.51 11.58
N SER A 163 -9.07 -21.57 12.38
CA SER A 163 -8.10 -22.65 12.16
C SER A 163 -8.72 -23.73 11.26
N THR A 164 -8.16 -23.92 10.07
CA THR A 164 -8.52 -24.99 9.13
C THR A 164 -7.56 -26.18 9.24
N LEU A 165 -8.02 -27.37 8.81
CA LEU A 165 -7.15 -28.54 8.62
C LEU A 165 -6.32 -28.38 7.33
N GLU A 166 -5.33 -29.25 7.12
CA GLU A 166 -4.67 -29.33 5.81
C GLU A 166 -5.68 -29.63 4.70
N PRO A 167 -5.48 -29.08 3.48
CA PRO A 167 -6.29 -29.41 2.33
C PRO A 167 -6.16 -30.91 1.98
N GLU A 168 -7.10 -31.45 1.20
CA GLU A 168 -6.98 -32.80 0.68
C GLU A 168 -5.77 -32.93 -0.27
N LEU A 169 -5.52 -31.87 -1.05
CA LEU A 169 -4.37 -31.75 -1.95
C LEU A 169 -3.16 -31.15 -1.20
N THR A 170 -2.27 -32.01 -0.71
CA THR A 170 -1.07 -31.58 0.04
C THR A 170 0.17 -31.38 -0.84
N ASP A 171 0.13 -31.83 -2.10
CA ASP A 171 1.19 -31.57 -3.06
C ASP A 171 1.09 -30.12 -3.57
N ASN A 172 2.22 -29.40 -3.60
CA ASN A 172 2.22 -27.97 -3.93
C ASN A 172 1.80 -27.70 -5.38
N ASP A 173 2.16 -28.57 -6.32
CA ASP A 173 1.80 -28.38 -7.73
C ASP A 173 0.31 -28.69 -7.92
N GLU A 174 -0.20 -29.76 -7.30
CA GLU A 174 -1.64 -30.08 -7.33
C GLU A 174 -2.47 -28.98 -6.65
N TRP A 175 -2.02 -28.48 -5.50
CA TRP A 175 -2.65 -27.35 -4.80
C TRP A 175 -2.65 -26.10 -5.66
N GLY A 176 -1.51 -25.75 -6.26
CA GLY A 176 -1.36 -24.59 -7.14
C GLY A 176 -2.34 -24.62 -8.31
N ASN A 177 -2.42 -25.77 -9.00
CA ASN A 177 -3.37 -25.94 -10.10
C ASN A 177 -4.83 -25.87 -9.62
N TRP A 178 -5.14 -26.44 -8.46
CA TRP A 178 -6.49 -26.40 -7.91
C TRP A 178 -6.91 -24.99 -7.52
N ILE A 179 -6.03 -24.24 -6.83
CA ILE A 179 -6.36 -22.88 -6.37
C ILE A 179 -6.51 -21.92 -7.54
N GLU A 180 -5.74 -22.07 -8.62
CA GLU A 180 -5.93 -21.30 -9.86
C GLU A 180 -7.28 -21.58 -10.50
N GLY A 181 -7.66 -22.86 -10.60
CA GLY A 181 -8.98 -23.24 -11.09
C GLY A 181 -10.10 -22.66 -10.20
N PHE A 182 -9.92 -22.74 -8.88
CA PHE A 182 -10.85 -22.20 -7.91
C PHE A 182 -11.06 -20.68 -8.03
N ILE A 183 -9.95 -19.93 -8.17
CA ILE A 183 -9.97 -18.48 -8.40
C ILE A 183 -10.66 -18.20 -9.74
N SER A 184 -10.25 -18.86 -10.82
CA SER A 184 -10.80 -18.64 -12.17
C SER A 184 -12.32 -18.86 -12.25
N GLU A 185 -12.86 -19.80 -11.46
CA GLU A 185 -14.32 -20.03 -11.39
C GLU A 185 -15.10 -18.91 -10.67
N ARG A 186 -14.42 -18.13 -9.84
CA ARG A 186 -15.00 -17.13 -8.92
C ARG A 186 -14.45 -15.73 -9.15
N GLU A 187 -13.64 -15.55 -10.18
CA GLU A 187 -12.96 -14.29 -10.42
C GLU A 187 -13.95 -13.23 -10.90
N VAL A 188 -13.78 -12.04 -10.35
CA VAL A 188 -14.33 -10.79 -10.89
C VAL A 188 -13.13 -9.92 -11.19
N GLU A 189 -12.90 -9.63 -12.46
CA GLU A 189 -11.84 -8.71 -12.86
C GLU A 189 -12.27 -7.28 -12.52
N GLU A 190 -11.52 -6.63 -11.63
CA GLU A 190 -11.57 -5.19 -11.44
C GLU A 190 -10.23 -4.62 -11.89
N GLU A 191 -10.25 -3.91 -13.02
CA GLU A 191 -9.10 -3.12 -13.44
C GLU A 191 -9.04 -1.87 -12.56
N TYR A 192 -8.02 -1.81 -11.71
CA TYR A 192 -7.69 -0.59 -11.00
C TYR A 192 -6.73 0.22 -11.88
N THR A 193 -7.16 1.41 -12.29
CA THR A 193 -6.26 2.36 -12.95
C THR A 193 -5.15 2.71 -11.98
N GLY A 194 -3.95 2.18 -12.22
CA GLY A 194 -2.79 2.44 -11.37
C GLY A 194 -2.44 3.93 -11.35
N THR A 195 -1.80 4.40 -10.28
CA THR A 195 -1.47 5.82 -10.06
C THR A 195 -0.73 6.44 -11.26
N ARG A 196 0.15 5.69 -11.94
CA ARG A 196 0.86 6.22 -13.13
C ARG A 196 -0.07 6.34 -14.34
N THR A 197 -0.99 5.40 -14.50
CA THR A 197 -2.02 5.48 -15.53
C THR A 197 -2.95 6.67 -15.28
N GLN A 198 -3.37 6.90 -14.03
CA GLN A 198 -4.14 8.10 -13.65
C GLN A 198 -3.40 9.40 -13.96
N VAL A 199 -2.08 9.44 -13.75
CA VAL A 199 -1.25 10.61 -14.11
C VAL A 199 -1.22 10.83 -15.62
N ILE A 200 -1.10 9.76 -16.42
CA ILE A 200 -1.15 9.87 -17.87
C ILE A 200 -2.49 10.44 -18.31
N GLU A 201 -3.60 9.90 -17.81
CA GLU A 201 -4.96 10.38 -18.12
C GLU A 201 -5.16 11.85 -17.72
N GLU A 202 -4.65 12.26 -16.55
CA GLU A 202 -4.72 13.65 -16.09
C GLU A 202 -3.88 14.59 -16.98
N ILE A 203 -2.70 14.16 -17.45
CA ILE A 203 -1.92 14.94 -18.42
C ILE A 203 -2.67 15.03 -19.75
N GLN A 204 -3.22 13.93 -20.28
CA GLN A 204 -4.01 13.92 -21.51
C GLN A 204 -5.20 14.87 -21.41
N ARG A 205 -5.91 14.85 -20.27
CA ARG A 205 -7.03 15.74 -19.99
C ARG A 205 -6.58 17.20 -19.97
N ARG A 206 -5.53 17.55 -19.21
CA ARG A 206 -5.01 18.93 -19.14
C ARG A 206 -4.51 19.44 -20.50
N VAL A 207 -3.91 18.59 -21.32
CA VAL A 207 -3.49 18.95 -22.68
C VAL A 207 -4.69 19.15 -23.59
N SER A 208 -5.69 18.26 -23.52
CA SER A 208 -6.91 18.36 -24.34
C SER A 208 -7.76 19.60 -23.99
N GLU A 209 -7.78 20.00 -22.72
CA GLU A 209 -8.45 21.22 -22.24
C GLU A 209 -7.64 22.50 -22.51
N SER A 210 -6.36 22.39 -22.85
CA SER A 210 -5.50 23.53 -23.14
C SER A 210 -5.66 23.97 -24.61
N GLU A 211 -5.45 25.26 -24.83
CA GLU A 211 -5.08 25.79 -26.14
C GLU A 211 -3.63 25.35 -26.44
N ALA A 212 -3.43 24.72 -27.60
CA ALA A 212 -2.12 24.39 -28.13
C ALA A 212 -1.76 25.39 -29.22
N TYR A 213 -0.69 26.14 -29.02
CA TYR A 213 -0.27 27.20 -29.94
C TYR A 213 0.72 26.63 -30.96
N THR A 214 0.59 27.05 -32.22
CA THR A 214 1.58 26.74 -33.28
C THR A 214 2.75 27.72 -33.30
N ASP A 215 2.69 28.81 -32.53
CA ASP A 215 3.82 29.70 -32.26
C ASP A 215 4.47 29.36 -30.90
N PHE A 216 5.73 28.96 -30.94
CA PHE A 216 6.47 28.53 -29.75
C PHE A 216 6.71 29.66 -28.73
N GLU A 217 7.00 30.87 -29.20
CA GLU A 217 7.27 32.00 -28.30
C GLU A 217 5.99 32.41 -27.56
N MET A 218 4.84 32.42 -28.24
CA MET A 218 3.53 32.69 -27.65
C MET A 218 3.13 31.60 -26.65
N ALA A 219 3.33 30.33 -27.00
CA ALA A 219 3.10 29.21 -26.08
C ALA A 219 3.93 29.37 -24.79
N PHE A 220 5.21 29.72 -24.92
CA PHE A 220 6.11 29.96 -23.80
C PHE A 220 5.65 31.14 -22.93
N GLN A 221 5.37 32.29 -23.54
CA GLN A 221 4.93 33.49 -22.81
C GLN A 221 3.64 33.26 -22.02
N ARG A 222 2.73 32.43 -22.55
CA ARG A 222 1.47 32.06 -21.89
C ARG A 222 1.58 30.85 -20.96
N GLY A 223 2.71 30.15 -20.95
CA GLY A 223 2.90 28.89 -20.22
C GLY A 223 1.92 27.80 -20.67
N ARG A 224 1.68 27.71 -21.98
CA ARG A 224 0.74 26.79 -22.63
C ARG A 224 1.47 25.70 -23.41
N VAL A 225 0.71 24.76 -23.95
CA VAL A 225 1.23 23.69 -24.81
C VAL A 225 1.60 24.30 -26.16
N TYR A 226 2.75 23.92 -26.70
CA TYR A 226 3.14 24.20 -28.07
C TYR A 226 2.86 22.96 -28.92
N TYR A 227 2.27 23.14 -30.10
CA TYR A 227 2.12 22.09 -31.11
C TYR A 227 3.15 22.30 -32.21
N ASP A 228 4.04 21.33 -32.36
CA ASP A 228 5.06 21.31 -33.40
C ASP A 228 4.51 20.58 -34.63
N GLU A 229 4.09 21.35 -35.63
CA GLU A 229 3.50 20.81 -36.86
C GLU A 229 4.49 20.00 -37.70
N GLU A 230 5.79 20.28 -37.60
CA GLU A 230 6.80 19.61 -38.42
C GLU A 230 7.02 18.16 -37.94
N ASP A 231 7.07 17.98 -36.62
CA ASP A 231 7.32 16.68 -35.98
C ASP A 231 6.02 15.98 -35.52
N ASP A 232 4.86 16.64 -35.65
CA ASP A 232 3.55 16.18 -35.19
C ASP A 232 3.53 15.81 -33.69
N VAL A 233 4.04 16.73 -32.85
CA VAL A 233 4.17 16.52 -31.40
C VAL A 233 3.65 17.70 -30.58
N TYR A 234 3.17 17.42 -29.37
CA TYR A 234 2.99 18.41 -28.32
C TYR A 234 4.24 18.57 -27.48
N GLU A 235 4.66 19.82 -27.30
CA GLU A 235 5.66 20.21 -26.33
C GLU A 235 4.99 20.78 -25.08
N ILE A 236 4.97 19.95 -24.03
CA ILE A 236 4.27 20.24 -22.78
C ILE A 236 5.27 20.81 -21.78
N PRO A 237 4.97 21.97 -21.14
CA PRO A 237 5.86 22.55 -20.14
C PRO A 237 6.18 21.55 -19.01
N SER A 238 7.46 21.36 -18.69
CA SER A 238 7.86 20.41 -17.62
C SER A 238 7.23 20.72 -16.26
N LYS A 239 6.87 21.99 -16.02
CA LYS A 239 6.16 22.44 -14.81
C LYS A 239 4.77 21.81 -14.70
N LEU A 240 4.04 21.68 -15.81
CA LEU A 240 2.73 21.01 -15.84
C LEU A 240 2.90 19.53 -15.48
N ILE A 241 3.83 18.84 -16.14
CA ILE A 241 4.12 17.42 -15.87
C ILE A 241 4.51 17.20 -14.41
N THR A 242 5.43 18.02 -13.89
CA THR A 242 5.90 17.91 -12.51
C THR A 242 4.77 18.13 -11.51
N SER A 243 3.90 19.11 -11.75
CA SER A 243 2.72 19.35 -10.91
C SER A 243 1.77 18.15 -10.88
N VAL A 244 1.46 17.54 -12.03
CA VAL A 244 0.59 16.35 -12.04
C VAL A 244 1.28 15.17 -11.34
N CYS A 245 2.57 14.95 -11.58
CA CYS A 245 3.32 13.90 -10.88
C CYS A 245 3.30 14.09 -9.35
N GLU A 246 3.48 15.32 -8.87
CA GLU A 246 3.41 15.68 -7.45
C GLU A 246 2.02 15.45 -6.85
N ASP A 247 0.95 15.83 -7.56
CA ASP A 247 -0.44 15.64 -7.13
C ASP A 247 -0.77 14.16 -6.85
N TYR A 248 -0.12 13.24 -7.56
CA TYR A 248 -0.31 11.79 -7.46
C TYR A 248 0.86 11.06 -6.78
N GLY A 249 1.83 11.77 -6.22
CA GLY A 249 2.95 11.17 -5.48
C GLY A 249 3.91 10.31 -6.32
N ILE A 250 3.96 10.49 -7.65
CA ILE A 250 4.91 9.80 -8.51
C ILE A 250 6.04 10.73 -8.95
N ASN A 251 7.18 10.17 -9.32
CA ASN A 251 8.27 10.96 -9.88
C ASN A 251 8.27 10.92 -11.42
N ASN A 252 8.88 11.93 -12.05
CA ASN A 252 8.98 12.06 -13.50
C ASN A 252 9.63 10.85 -14.20
N LYS A 253 10.55 10.14 -13.54
CA LYS A 253 11.19 8.94 -14.11
C LYS A 253 10.20 7.77 -14.19
N ALA A 254 9.35 7.60 -13.17
CA ALA A 254 8.30 6.60 -13.15
C ALA A 254 7.28 6.83 -14.28
N LEU A 255 6.85 8.09 -14.47
CA LEU A 255 6.00 8.46 -15.60
C LEU A 255 6.66 8.18 -16.95
N GLN A 256 7.94 8.55 -17.13
CA GLN A 256 8.68 8.26 -18.35
C GLN A 256 8.73 6.75 -18.66
N THR A 257 8.95 5.92 -17.64
CA THR A 257 8.94 4.45 -17.80
C THR A 257 7.57 3.95 -18.26
N GLU A 258 6.48 4.49 -17.70
CA GLU A 258 5.12 4.10 -18.06
C GLU A 258 4.75 4.54 -19.48
N LEU A 259 5.08 5.77 -19.87
CA LEU A 259 4.88 6.27 -21.23
C LEU A 259 5.66 5.45 -22.27
N LYS A 260 6.90 5.04 -21.96
CA LYS A 260 7.70 4.15 -22.83
C LYS A 260 7.00 2.81 -23.04
N LYS A 261 6.51 2.22 -21.96
CA LYS A 261 5.84 0.90 -21.99
C LYS A 261 4.51 0.94 -22.74
N LYS A 262 3.75 2.04 -22.62
CA LYS A 262 2.53 2.27 -23.40
C LYS A 262 2.79 2.70 -24.86
N GLY A 263 4.05 2.86 -25.26
CA GLY A 263 4.42 3.16 -26.64
C GLY A 263 4.30 4.63 -27.04
N TRP A 264 3.99 5.53 -26.11
CA TRP A 264 3.86 6.96 -26.37
C TRP A 264 5.20 7.64 -26.66
N VAL A 265 6.30 7.06 -26.17
CA VAL A 265 7.64 7.62 -26.32
C VAL A 265 8.65 6.51 -26.63
N GLY A 266 9.55 6.76 -27.58
CA GLY A 266 10.60 5.81 -27.96
C GLY A 266 11.75 5.77 -26.96
N ASP A 267 12.85 5.10 -27.33
CA ASP A 267 13.99 4.90 -26.42
C ASP A 267 14.77 6.17 -26.03
N GLY A 268 14.52 7.27 -26.74
CA GLY A 268 15.07 8.60 -26.45
C GLY A 268 14.59 9.22 -25.14
N GLY A 269 15.09 10.42 -24.86
CA GLY A 269 14.58 11.24 -23.77
C GLY A 269 13.19 11.78 -24.09
N VAL A 270 12.30 11.81 -23.11
CA VAL A 270 10.94 12.37 -23.24
C VAL A 270 10.91 13.89 -23.13
N SER A 271 12.07 14.51 -22.91
CA SER A 271 12.16 15.94 -22.66
C SER A 271 13.30 16.59 -23.43
N GLU A 272 13.04 17.80 -23.91
CA GLU A 272 13.98 18.61 -24.66
C GLU A 272 14.12 20.00 -24.02
N ASN A 273 15.31 20.59 -24.16
CA ASN A 273 15.60 21.94 -23.70
C ASN A 273 15.61 22.90 -24.90
N LYS A 274 14.80 23.95 -24.85
CA LYS A 274 14.77 25.02 -25.84
C LYS A 274 15.12 26.36 -25.19
N THR A 275 15.77 27.24 -25.94
CA THR A 275 16.13 28.58 -25.44
C THR A 275 15.20 29.62 -26.05
N VAL A 276 14.47 30.36 -25.21
CA VAL A 276 13.59 31.47 -25.62
C VAL A 276 14.01 32.72 -24.88
N ASN A 277 14.30 33.79 -25.60
CA ASN A 277 14.71 35.08 -25.01
C ASN A 277 15.87 34.95 -24.00
N GLY A 278 16.81 34.04 -24.29
CA GLY A 278 17.97 33.75 -23.43
C GLY A 278 17.69 32.87 -22.21
N ILE A 279 16.44 32.42 -22.02
CA ILE A 279 16.04 31.51 -20.95
C ILE A 279 15.97 30.09 -21.50
N ASN A 280 16.66 29.16 -20.85
CA ASN A 280 16.57 27.74 -21.17
C ASN A 280 15.36 27.13 -20.44
N VAL A 281 14.46 26.51 -21.20
CA VAL A 281 13.20 25.96 -20.72
C VAL A 281 13.09 24.52 -21.18
N ARG A 282 12.63 23.65 -20.28
CA ARG A 282 12.47 22.22 -20.55
C ARG A 282 11.02 21.87 -20.85
N TYR A 283 10.80 21.16 -21.93
CA TYR A 283 9.50 20.64 -22.34
C TYR A 283 9.53 19.12 -22.45
N TRP A 284 8.37 18.51 -22.32
CA TRP A 284 8.15 17.10 -22.63
C TRP A 284 7.56 16.99 -24.03
N ARG A 285 8.09 16.07 -24.84
CA ARG A 285 7.63 15.85 -26.22
C ARG A 285 6.79 14.59 -26.26
N LEU A 286 5.51 14.73 -26.57
CA LEU A 286 4.55 13.62 -26.73
C LEU A 286 3.91 13.71 -28.11
N PRO A 287 3.60 12.59 -28.77
CA PRO A 287 2.99 12.60 -30.11
C PRO A 287 1.60 13.25 -30.08
N SER A 288 1.15 13.76 -31.22
CA SER A 288 -0.14 14.46 -31.33
C SER A 288 -1.35 13.58 -31.01
N ASP A 289 -1.24 12.27 -31.20
CA ASP A 289 -2.28 11.29 -30.83
C ASP A 289 -2.35 11.01 -29.33
N PHE A 290 -1.43 11.56 -28.53
CA PHE A 290 -1.47 11.49 -27.08
C PHE A 290 -2.70 12.21 -26.50
N ALA A 291 -3.14 13.32 -27.09
CA ALA A 291 -4.24 14.14 -26.60
C ALA A 291 -4.91 14.95 -27.73
N ASN A 292 -6.16 15.38 -27.52
CA ASN A 292 -6.91 16.13 -28.54
C ASN A 292 -7.03 17.60 -28.12
N ALA A 293 -5.93 18.36 -28.19
CA ALA A 293 -5.92 19.77 -27.84
C ALA A 293 -6.57 20.64 -28.93
N ASN A 294 -7.14 21.77 -28.53
CA ASN A 294 -7.62 22.78 -29.49
C ASN A 294 -6.43 23.59 -30.01
N HIS A 295 -6.15 23.50 -31.30
CA HIS A 295 -5.05 24.23 -31.93
C HIS A 295 -5.45 25.67 -32.17
N VAL A 296 -4.58 26.61 -31.80
CA VAL A 296 -4.78 28.04 -31.99
C VAL A 296 -3.70 28.54 -32.94
N ASP A 297 -4.13 28.90 -34.15
CA ASP A 297 -3.27 29.55 -35.14
C ASP A 297 -3.18 31.05 -34.80
N PRO A 298 -1.97 31.63 -34.67
CA PRO A 298 -1.80 33.05 -34.43
C PRO A 298 -2.49 33.93 -35.49
N ASP A 299 -2.60 33.47 -36.75
CA ASP A 299 -3.24 34.23 -37.83
C ASP A 299 -4.78 34.27 -37.71
N GLU A 300 -5.39 33.33 -36.98
CA GLU A 300 -6.84 33.34 -36.70
C GLU A 300 -7.20 34.17 -35.46
N THR A 301 -6.22 34.43 -34.60
CA THR A 301 -6.37 35.36 -33.49
C THR A 301 -6.04 36.78 -33.92
N GLU A 302 -6.84 37.37 -34.83
CA GLU A 302 -6.96 38.83 -34.86
C GLU A 302 -7.39 39.25 -33.46
N PHE A 303 -6.42 39.69 -32.66
CA PHE A 303 -6.64 40.19 -31.32
C PHE A 303 -7.61 41.35 -31.47
N ASP A 304 -8.86 41.17 -31.06
CA ASP A 304 -9.90 42.18 -31.16
C ASP A 304 -9.53 43.37 -30.25
N THR A 305 -8.69 44.26 -30.79
CA THR A 305 -8.24 45.49 -30.14
C THR A 305 -9.37 46.51 -30.03
N SER A 306 -10.53 46.28 -30.67
CA SER A 306 -11.67 47.20 -30.60
C SER A 306 -12.17 47.43 -29.17
N ARG A 307 -11.90 46.49 -28.26
CA ARG A 307 -12.22 46.63 -26.84
C ARG A 307 -11.32 47.61 -26.07
N TYR A 308 -10.17 47.96 -26.62
CA TYR A 308 -9.19 48.89 -26.02
C TYR A 308 -9.19 50.27 -26.68
N GLU A 309 -9.75 50.44 -27.87
CA GLU A 309 -9.79 51.73 -28.59
C GLU A 309 -10.95 52.65 -28.16
N ALA A 310 -11.89 52.19 -27.34
CA ALA A 310 -13.09 52.96 -26.96
C ALA A 310 -12.90 53.94 -25.78
N GLY A 311 -11.67 54.25 -25.36
CA GLY A 311 -11.40 54.97 -24.10
C GLY A 311 -10.76 56.36 -24.17
N GLU A 312 -10.36 56.87 -25.35
CA GLU A 312 -9.55 58.10 -25.44
C GLU A 312 -10.27 59.37 -25.94
N GLU A 313 -11.59 59.35 -26.17
CA GLU A 313 -12.33 60.55 -26.58
C GLU A 313 -13.34 60.98 -25.50
N ASP A 314 -12.90 61.68 -24.45
CA ASP A 314 -13.74 62.65 -23.69
C ASP A 314 -12.93 63.38 -22.59
N GLU A 315 -11.93 64.20 -22.98
CA GLU A 315 -11.48 65.34 -22.17
C GLU A 315 -11.11 66.54 -23.07
N GLN A 316 -12.12 67.35 -23.44
CA GLN A 316 -11.98 68.76 -23.82
C GLN A 316 -13.13 69.59 -23.26
#